data_AF-W4V7W5-F1
#
_entry.id   AF-W4V7W5-F1
#
_cell.length_a   1.000
_cell.length_b   1.000
_cell.length_c   1.000
_cell.angle_alpha   90.00
_cell.angle_beta   90.00
_cell.angle_gamma   90.00
#
_symmetry.space_group_name_H-M   'P 1'
#
loop_
_entity.id
_entity.type
_entity.pdbx_description
1 polymer ?
#
loop_
_entity_poly.entity_id
_entity_poly.type
_entity_poly.pdbx_seq_one_letter_code
_entity_poly.pdbx_strand_id
1 'polypeptide(L)'
;MKEKEEREERERRDKKVMAYLEAILLEAYYEGESHLSRALTRLDESLYNIVSFDFDFYSLVVILHQNKLIDFKDLEDILSRMVRDTSAYNINIYYLFERIFDKKPELRALKTLILISGDKKISFENGNEITDFIIKGER
;
A
#
# COMPACT_ATOMS: atom_id res chain seq x y z
N MET A 1 -15.56 0.63 26.29
CA MET A 1 -14.11 0.34 26.39
C MET A 1 -13.63 -0.44 25.18
N LYS A 2 -14.23 -1.61 24.88
CA LYS A 2 -13.88 -2.44 23.72
C LYS A 2 -13.89 -1.71 22.36
N GLU A 3 -14.91 -0.91 22.07
CA GLU A 3 -15.00 -0.15 20.80
C GLU A 3 -13.88 0.89 20.62
N LYS A 4 -13.38 1.48 21.72
CA LYS A 4 -12.31 2.46 21.67
C LYS A 4 -10.97 1.78 21.38
N GLU A 5 -10.70 0.65 22.03
CA GLU A 5 -9.50 -0.16 21.81
C GLU A 5 -9.47 -0.73 20.39
N GLU A 6 -10.59 -1.28 19.90
CA GLU A 6 -10.72 -1.79 18.53
C GLU A 6 -10.48 -0.68 17.49
N ARG A 7 -10.97 0.54 17.77
CA ARG A 7 -10.74 1.70 16.91
C ARG A 7 -9.27 2.13 16.92
N GLU A 8 -8.63 2.22 18.08
CA GLU A 8 -7.22 2.60 18.21
C GLU A 8 -6.31 1.57 17.53
N GLU A 9 -6.61 0.29 17.67
CA GLU A 9 -5.87 -0.78 16.99
C GLU A 9 -6.01 -0.69 15.48
N ARG A 10 -7.23 -0.46 14.97
CA ARG A 10 -7.49 -0.22 13.55
C ARG A 10 -6.74 0.99 13.04
N GLU A 11 -6.77 2.12 13.76
CA GLU A 11 -6.05 3.33 13.37
C GLU A 11 -4.52 3.12 13.36
N ARG A 12 -3.98 2.35 14.30
CA ARG A 12 -2.56 1.99 14.32
C ARG A 12 -2.18 1.13 13.12
N ARG A 13 -3.01 0.13 12.80
CA ARG A 13 -2.85 -0.74 11.64
C ARG A 13 -2.92 0.06 10.33
N ASP A 14 -3.92 0.92 10.18
CA ASP A 14 -4.08 1.78 8.99
C ASP A 14 -2.86 2.67 8.79
N LYS A 15 -2.33 3.29 9.85
CA LYS A 15 -1.11 4.11 9.74
C LYS A 15 0.08 3.30 9.23
N LYS A 16 0.25 2.07 9.72
CA LYS A 16 1.32 1.16 9.28
C LYS A 16 1.15 0.79 7.81
N VAL A 17 -0.05 0.37 7.40
CA VAL A 17 -0.34 0.02 6.00
C VAL A 17 -0.18 1.23 5.07
N MET A 18 -0.61 2.41 5.52
CA MET A 18 -0.42 3.66 4.78
C MET A 18 1.06 3.94 4.52
N ALA A 19 1.96 3.69 5.48
CA ALA A 19 3.40 3.91 5.27
C ALA A 19 3.95 2.99 4.16
N TYR A 20 3.56 1.71 4.14
CA TYR A 20 3.92 0.80 3.06
C TYR A 20 3.36 1.24 1.71
N LEU A 21 2.07 1.62 1.68
CA LEU A 21 1.40 2.04 0.46
C LEU A 21 1.97 3.36 -0.08
N GLU A 22 2.27 4.30 0.80
CA GLU A 22 2.89 5.58 0.47
C GLU A 22 4.27 5.37 -0.15
N ALA A 23 5.09 4.47 0.40
CA ALA A 23 6.38 4.13 -0.18
C ALA A 23 6.26 3.60 -1.63
N ILE A 24 5.27 2.75 -1.90
CA ILE A 24 4.96 2.24 -3.24
C ILE A 24 4.49 3.36 -4.17
N LEU A 25 3.59 4.22 -3.70
CA LEU A 25 3.07 5.35 -4.48
C LEU A 25 4.15 6.38 -4.81
N LEU A 26 5.09 6.63 -3.91
CA LEU A 26 6.20 7.55 -4.16
C LEU A 26 7.11 7.02 -5.27
N GLU A 27 7.43 5.71 -5.28
CA GLU A 27 8.17 5.10 -6.38
C GLU A 27 7.41 5.21 -7.71
N ALA A 28 6.12 4.84 -7.71
CA ALA A 28 5.28 4.94 -8.90
C ALA A 28 5.19 6.39 -9.42
N TYR A 29 5.07 7.34 -8.50
CA TYR A 29 4.97 8.75 -8.82
C TYR A 29 6.28 9.27 -9.38
N TYR A 30 7.40 9.15 -8.67
CA TYR A 30 8.67 9.79 -9.05
C TYR A 30 9.36 9.12 -10.24
N GLU A 31 9.39 7.79 -10.27
CA GLU A 31 10.14 7.03 -11.28
C GLU A 31 9.27 6.57 -12.45
N GLY A 32 7.94 6.49 -12.28
CA GLY A 32 7.00 5.97 -13.28
C GLY A 32 7.04 4.44 -13.40
N GLU A 33 8.24 3.85 -13.45
CA GLU A 33 8.46 2.41 -13.40
C GLU A 33 9.60 2.08 -12.43
N SER A 34 9.32 1.27 -11.42
CA SER A 34 10.27 0.88 -10.38
C SER A 34 9.96 -0.52 -9.85
N HIS A 35 10.53 -0.86 -8.69
CA HIS A 35 10.44 -2.16 -8.06
C HIS A 35 10.07 -2.04 -6.58
N LEU A 36 9.38 -3.05 -6.05
CA LEU A 36 9.03 -3.14 -4.64
C LEU A 36 10.27 -3.04 -3.75
N SER A 37 11.39 -3.63 -4.16
CA SER A 37 12.68 -3.54 -3.46
C SER A 37 13.15 -2.09 -3.26
N ARG A 38 12.91 -1.21 -4.24
CA ARG A 38 13.22 0.22 -4.15
C ARG A 38 12.24 0.95 -3.24
N ALA A 39 10.95 0.62 -3.32
CA ALA A 39 9.94 1.19 -2.42
C ALA A 39 10.27 0.91 -0.94
N LEU A 40 10.74 -0.31 -0.62
CA LEU A 40 11.14 -0.66 0.74
C LEU A 40 12.25 0.24 1.32
N THR A 41 13.13 0.79 0.48
CA THR A 41 14.19 1.71 0.94
C THR A 41 13.65 3.06 1.42
N ARG A 42 12.38 3.38 1.15
CA ARG A 42 11.71 4.60 1.64
C ARG A 42 11.07 4.44 3.01
N LEU A 43 11.04 3.22 3.55
CA LEU A 43 10.48 2.97 4.88
C LEU A 43 11.44 3.49 5.96
N ASP A 44 10.87 3.88 7.10
CA ASP A 44 11.69 4.09 8.29
C ASP A 44 12.32 2.78 8.76
N GLU A 45 13.37 2.89 9.58
CA GLU A 45 14.15 1.75 10.05
C GLU A 45 13.28 0.72 10.80
N SER A 46 12.31 1.19 11.60
CA SER A 46 11.42 0.31 12.36
C SER A 46 10.56 -0.55 11.44
N LEU A 47 9.94 0.07 10.43
CA LEU A 47 9.12 -0.62 9.45
C LEU A 47 9.95 -1.51 8.53
N TYR A 48 11.12 -1.02 8.08
CA TYR A 48 12.05 -1.81 7.26
C TYR A 48 12.47 -3.11 7.95
N ASN A 49 12.76 -3.06 9.25
CA ASN A 49 13.19 -4.23 10.00
C ASN A 49 12.10 -5.29 10.17
N ILE A 50 10.82 -4.89 10.19
CA ILE A 50 9.70 -5.82 10.38
C ILE A 50 9.03 -6.26 9.08
N VAL A 51 9.25 -5.54 7.96
CA VAL A 51 8.50 -5.74 6.71
C VAL A 51 8.58 -7.18 6.19
N SER A 52 9.72 -7.83 6.41
CA SER A 52 9.99 -9.21 6.00
C SER A 52 9.06 -10.24 6.64
N PHE A 53 8.44 -9.95 7.78
CA PHE A 53 7.52 -10.85 8.48
C PHE A 53 6.18 -10.19 8.82
N ASP A 54 5.91 -8.99 8.30
CA ASP A 54 4.67 -8.27 8.59
C ASP A 54 3.51 -8.71 7.69
N PHE A 55 2.56 -9.43 8.28
CA PHE A 55 1.33 -9.89 7.61
C PHE A 55 0.57 -8.78 6.87
N ASP A 56 0.56 -7.56 7.39
CA ASP A 56 -0.15 -6.44 6.78
C ASP A 56 0.52 -5.97 5.48
N PHE A 57 1.85 -6.01 5.43
CA PHE A 57 2.59 -5.72 4.22
C PHE A 57 2.32 -6.77 3.13
N TYR A 58 2.39 -8.05 3.49
CA TYR A 58 2.05 -9.14 2.57
C TYR A 58 0.62 -9.02 2.02
N SER A 59 -0.34 -8.74 2.91
CA SER A 59 -1.74 -8.54 2.53
C SER A 59 -1.88 -7.37 1.56
N LEU A 60 -1.21 -6.25 1.81
CA LEU A 60 -1.22 -5.09 0.92
C LEU A 60 -0.70 -5.45 -0.48
N VAL A 61 0.47 -6.09 -0.56
CA VAL A 61 1.08 -6.47 -1.85
C VAL A 61 0.16 -7.39 -2.65
N VAL A 62 -0.44 -8.39 -1.99
CA VAL A 62 -1.39 -9.31 -2.63
C VAL A 62 -2.63 -8.56 -3.13
N ILE A 63 -3.23 -7.68 -2.31
CA ILE A 63 -4.40 -6.90 -2.71
C ILE A 63 -4.07 -6.03 -3.93
N LEU A 64 -2.96 -5.30 -3.90
CA LEU A 64 -2.54 -4.44 -5.01
C LEU A 64 -2.33 -5.25 -6.30
N HIS A 65 -1.64 -6.38 -6.22
CA HIS A 65 -1.44 -7.28 -7.36
C HIS A 65 -2.76 -7.86 -7.90
N GLN A 66 -3.69 -8.26 -7.03
CA GLN A 66 -4.99 -8.79 -7.44
C GLN A 66 -5.87 -7.76 -8.14
N ASN A 67 -5.76 -6.48 -7.76
CA ASN A 67 -6.50 -5.40 -8.43
C ASN A 67 -6.00 -5.14 -9.86
N LYS A 68 -4.83 -5.67 -10.26
CA LYS A 68 -4.19 -5.58 -11.59
C LYS A 68 -3.90 -4.15 -12.06
N LEU A 69 -4.92 -3.31 -12.18
CA LEU A 69 -4.88 -1.90 -12.52
C LEU A 69 -5.82 -1.15 -11.57
N ILE A 70 -5.28 -0.17 -10.86
CA ILE A 70 -6.06 0.77 -10.07
C ILE A 70 -6.09 2.08 -10.86
N ASP A 71 -7.27 2.48 -11.35
CA ASP A 71 -7.50 3.80 -11.95
C ASP A 71 -8.01 4.74 -10.85
N PHE A 72 -7.24 5.80 -10.58
CA PHE A 72 -7.58 6.75 -9.53
C PHE A 72 -8.71 7.71 -9.92
N LYS A 73 -9.11 7.78 -11.20
CA LYS A 73 -10.31 8.53 -11.61
C LYS A 73 -11.58 7.94 -11.01
N ASP A 74 -11.62 6.61 -10.89
CA ASP A 74 -12.76 5.88 -10.34
C ASP A 74 -12.74 5.83 -8.81
N LEU A 75 -11.70 6.38 -8.16
CA LEU A 75 -11.52 6.32 -6.72
C LEU A 75 -12.70 6.97 -5.98
N GLU A 76 -13.14 8.16 -6.41
CA GLU A 76 -14.29 8.85 -5.81
C GLU A 76 -15.59 8.06 -5.99
N ASP A 77 -15.80 7.51 -7.18
CA ASP A 77 -16.97 6.68 -7.49
C ASP A 77 -16.99 5.40 -6.63
N ILE A 78 -15.85 4.73 -6.46
CA ILE A 78 -15.70 3.57 -5.60
C ILE A 78 -15.96 3.94 -4.13
N LEU A 79 -15.38 5.02 -3.64
CA LEU A 79 -15.56 5.51 -2.27
C LEU A 79 -17.02 5.85 -1.98
N SER A 80 -17.75 6.43 -2.94
CA SER A 80 -19.16 6.78 -2.79
C SER A 80 -20.09 5.57 -2.69
N ARG A 81 -19.71 4.43 -3.30
CA ARG A 81 -20.50 3.20 -3.33
C ARG A 81 -20.12 2.20 -2.23
N MET A 82 -18.97 2.39 -1.59
CA MET A 82 -18.53 1.51 -0.51
C MET A 82 -19.30 1.78 0.79
N VAL A 83 -19.83 0.72 1.38
CA VAL A 83 -20.30 0.75 2.78
C VAL A 83 -19.07 0.87 3.67
N ARG A 84 -19.00 1.94 4.47
CA ARG A 84 -17.86 2.25 5.36
C ARG A 84 -17.64 1.21 6.47
N ASP A 85 -18.62 0.33 6.70
CA ASP A 85 -18.53 -0.80 7.62
C ASP A 85 -17.86 -2.01 6.97
N THR A 86 -16.56 -1.92 6.76
CA THR A 86 -15.72 -3.10 6.57
C THR A 86 -15.16 -3.53 7.93
N SER A 87 -15.32 -4.81 8.25
CA SER A 87 -14.77 -5.46 9.45
C SER A 87 -13.32 -5.03 9.73
N ALA A 88 -12.92 -4.94 11.00
CA ALA A 88 -11.57 -4.57 11.45
C ALA A 88 -10.41 -5.32 10.76
N TYR A 89 -10.70 -6.47 10.15
CA TYR A 89 -9.74 -7.33 9.49
C TYR A 89 -9.45 -6.98 8.02
N ASN A 90 -10.32 -6.25 7.32
CA ASN A 90 -10.13 -5.93 5.90
C ASN A 90 -9.46 -4.56 5.70
N ILE A 91 -8.30 -4.57 5.04
CA ILE A 91 -7.62 -3.36 4.58
C ILE A 91 -8.47 -2.72 3.48
N ASN A 92 -9.06 -1.56 3.75
CA ASN A 92 -9.76 -0.78 2.72
C ASN A 92 -8.76 0.12 1.99
N ILE A 93 -8.11 -0.44 0.97
CA ILE A 93 -7.05 0.26 0.21
C ILE A 93 -7.51 1.58 -0.40
N TYR A 94 -8.76 1.67 -0.86
CA TYR A 94 -9.32 2.88 -1.45
C TYR A 94 -9.41 4.03 -0.44
N TYR A 95 -9.84 3.73 0.79
CA TYR A 95 -9.81 4.71 1.87
C TYR A 95 -8.39 5.11 2.26
N LEU A 96 -7.42 4.19 2.19
CA LEU A 96 -6.02 4.52 2.46
C LEU A 96 -5.43 5.41 1.35
N PHE A 97 -5.77 5.19 0.07
CA PHE A 97 -5.37 6.09 -1.02
C PHE A 97 -5.87 7.51 -0.80
N GLU A 98 -7.17 7.67 -0.50
CA GLU A 98 -7.78 8.98 -0.19
C GLU A 98 -7.00 9.71 0.90
N ARG A 99 -6.74 9.02 2.03
CA ARG A 99 -6.00 9.62 3.15
C ARG A 99 -4.55 9.96 2.81
N ILE A 100 -3.89 9.17 1.97
CA ILE A 100 -2.53 9.47 1.51
C ILE A 100 -2.56 10.71 0.61
N PHE A 101 -3.49 10.78 -0.34
CA PHE A 101 -3.66 11.93 -1.23
C PHE A 101 -4.04 13.21 -0.50
N ASP A 102 -4.77 13.12 0.61
CA ASP A 102 -5.05 14.29 1.44
C ASP A 102 -3.81 14.79 2.18
N LYS A 103 -2.92 13.87 2.59
CA LYS A 103 -1.63 14.22 3.21
C LYS A 103 -0.58 14.67 2.20
N LYS A 104 -0.65 14.15 0.97
CA LYS A 104 0.28 14.38 -0.13
C LYS A 104 -0.48 14.66 -1.43
N PRO A 105 -1.05 15.88 -1.57
CA PRO A 105 -1.87 16.23 -2.73
C PRO A 105 -1.16 16.07 -4.07
N GLU A 106 0.17 16.19 -4.09
CA GLU A 106 0.99 15.98 -5.28
C GLU A 106 0.82 14.58 -5.90
N LEU A 107 0.54 13.57 -5.07
CA LEU A 107 0.33 12.19 -5.54
C LEU A 107 -0.98 12.04 -6.33
N ARG A 108 -1.92 12.99 -6.25
CA ARG A 108 -3.14 12.99 -7.07
C ARG A 108 -2.85 13.19 -8.56
N ALA A 109 -1.64 13.62 -8.94
CA ALA A 109 -1.26 13.64 -10.34
C ALA A 109 -1.02 12.22 -10.89
N LEU A 110 -0.90 11.20 -10.03
CA LEU A 110 -0.88 9.81 -10.46
C LEU A 110 -2.29 9.39 -10.89
N LYS A 111 -2.46 8.99 -12.14
CA LYS A 111 -3.73 8.51 -12.72
C LYS A 111 -3.94 7.02 -12.47
N THR A 112 -2.87 6.22 -12.49
CA THR A 112 -2.98 4.77 -12.36
C THR A 112 -1.86 4.19 -11.50
N LEU A 113 -2.13 3.03 -10.90
CA LEU A 113 -1.14 2.18 -10.23
C LEU A 113 -1.31 0.73 -10.68
N ILE A 114 -0.20 0.08 -11.03
CA ILE A 114 -0.15 -1.32 -11.46
C ILE A 114 0.99 -2.01 -10.70
N LEU A 115 0.71 -3.18 -10.14
CA LEU A 115 1.74 -4.10 -9.64
C LEU A 115 1.80 -5.33 -10.53
N ILE A 116 2.99 -5.62 -11.07
CA ILE A 116 3.22 -6.75 -11.97
C ILE A 116 4.21 -7.69 -11.30
N SER A 117 3.88 -8.98 -11.22
CA SER A 117 4.80 -9.99 -10.70
C SER A 117 6.07 -10.02 -11.55
N GLY A 118 7.21 -9.75 -10.94
CA GLY A 118 8.52 -9.96 -11.53
C GLY A 118 8.98 -11.42 -11.43
N ASP A 119 10.17 -11.68 -11.98
CA ASP A 119 10.92 -12.94 -11.85
C ASP A 119 11.96 -12.91 -10.71
N LYS A 120 12.25 -11.71 -10.19
CA LYS A 120 13.17 -11.48 -9.08
C LYS A 120 12.50 -11.67 -7.73
N LYS A 121 13.33 -11.96 -6.74
CA LYS A 121 12.95 -12.00 -5.33
C LYS A 121 13.74 -10.98 -4.52
N ILE A 122 13.13 -10.47 -3.47
CA ILE A 122 13.75 -9.73 -2.39
C ILE A 122 14.03 -10.76 -1.29
N SER A 123 15.29 -10.95 -0.96
CA SER A 123 15.72 -11.83 0.13
C SER A 123 16.02 -10.98 1.37
N PHE A 124 15.42 -11.33 2.49
CA PHE A 124 15.63 -10.66 3.77
C PHE A 124 16.61 -11.46 4.65
N GLU A 125 17.24 -10.78 5.61
CA GLU A 125 18.24 -11.39 6.50
C GLU A 125 17.71 -12.57 7.32
N ASN A 126 16.40 -12.57 7.61
CA ASN A 126 15.73 -13.66 8.32
C ASN A 126 15.40 -14.89 7.45
N GLY A 127 15.83 -14.89 6.18
CA GLY A 127 15.58 -15.97 5.22
C GLY A 127 14.21 -15.90 4.53
N ASN A 128 13.37 -14.92 4.85
CA ASN A 128 12.13 -14.72 4.11
C ASN A 128 12.42 -14.17 2.72
N GLU A 129 11.62 -14.60 1.75
CA GLU A 129 11.71 -14.13 0.38
C GLU A 129 10.34 -13.69 -0.11
N ILE A 130 10.31 -12.57 -0.83
CA ILE A 130 9.10 -12.08 -1.49
C ILE A 130 9.40 -11.78 -2.96
N THR A 131 8.39 -11.92 -3.82
CA THR A 131 8.52 -11.49 -5.21
C THR A 131 8.79 -9.99 -5.26
N ASP A 132 9.78 -9.59 -6.05
CA ASP A 132 10.05 -8.18 -6.33
C ASP A 132 9.10 -7.69 -7.43
N PHE A 133 7.93 -7.19 -7.02
CA PHE A 133 6.93 -6.68 -7.96
C PHE A 133 7.44 -5.44 -8.68
N ILE A 134 7.17 -5.37 -9.98
CA ILE A 134 7.34 -4.14 -10.75
C ILE A 134 6.17 -3.22 -10.37
N ILE A 135 6.50 -1.98 -10.01
CA ILE A 135 5.54 -0.92 -9.70
C ILE A 135 5.50 0.00 -10.91
N LYS A 136 4.32 0.18 -11.51
CA LYS A 136 4.12 1.17 -12.59
C LYS A 136 3.06 2.19 -12.22
N GLY A 137 3.35 3.44 -12.56
CA GLY A 137 2.47 4.57 -12.38
C GLY A 137 2.42 5.47 -13.62
N GLU A 138 1.23 5.94 -13.97
CA GLU A 138 1.03 6.92 -15.04
C GLU A 138 0.57 8.25 -14.44
N ARG A 139 1.06 9.38 -14.95
CA ARG A 139 0.65 10.73 -14.55
C ARG A 139 -0.29 11.39 -15.55
#